data_AF-A0A1Z8Y4P3-F1
#
_entry.id   AF-A0A1Z8Y4P3-F1
#
_cell.length_a   1.000
_cell.length_b   1.000
_cell.length_c   1.000
_cell.angle_alpha   90.00
_cell.angle_beta   90.00
_cell.angle_gamma   90.00
#
_symmetry.space_group_name_H-M   'P 1'
#
loop_
_entity.id
_entity.type
_entity.pdbx_description
1 polymer ?
#
loop_
_entity_poly.entity_id
_entity_poly.type
_entity_poly.pdbx_seq_one_letter_code
_entity_poly.pdbx_strand_id
1 'polypeptide(L)'
;MTPSLGSISSLRPPVAEASGLPGFSASGSPDSFAQRMESLLEQEGGERKLKTVREQSRKLVAEAFIAPILAKVRETNQAAEPFGTTDVEKRFGPIFDRAVADAMVRPDRFPMVEAVERSMLRKMMPQEGISA
;
A
#
# COMPACT_ATOMS: atom_id res chain seq x y z
N MET A 1 -57.71 -10.88 -22.76
CA MET A 1 -56.73 -10.93 -23.87
C MET A 1 -55.36 -10.68 -23.28
N THR A 2 -54.54 -11.72 -23.14
CA THR A 2 -53.19 -11.70 -22.57
C THR A 2 -52.16 -11.75 -23.69
N PRO A 3 -51.08 -10.95 -23.69
CA PRO A 3 -49.95 -11.23 -24.54
C PRO A 3 -48.90 -12.10 -23.83
N SER A 4 -48.44 -13.07 -24.62
CA SER A 4 -47.44 -14.10 -24.39
C SER A 4 -46.08 -13.59 -23.92
N LEU A 5 -45.48 -14.29 -22.96
CA LEU A 5 -44.08 -14.14 -22.55
C LEU A 5 -43.16 -14.65 -23.67
N GLY A 6 -42.30 -13.78 -24.19
CA GLY A 6 -41.25 -14.11 -25.14
C GLY A 6 -40.01 -14.65 -24.42
N SER A 7 -39.59 -15.85 -24.81
CA SER A 7 -38.39 -16.56 -24.36
C SER A 7 -37.13 -15.87 -24.89
N ILE A 8 -36.25 -15.39 -24.03
CA ILE A 8 -34.93 -14.83 -24.41
C ILE A 8 -33.87 -15.88 -24.07
N SER A 9 -33.64 -16.78 -25.02
CA SER A 9 -32.56 -17.76 -24.94
C SER A 9 -31.37 -17.25 -25.75
N SER A 10 -30.18 -17.45 -25.18
CA SER A 10 -28.85 -17.42 -25.81
C SER A 10 -28.31 -16.08 -26.35
N LEU A 11 -27.29 -15.56 -25.66
CA LEU A 11 -26.05 -15.03 -26.25
C LEU A 11 -24.98 -14.99 -25.15
N ARG A 12 -24.45 -16.19 -24.84
CA ARG A 12 -23.20 -16.33 -24.09
C ARG A 12 -22.07 -16.20 -25.10
N PRO A 13 -21.15 -15.22 -24.98
CA PRO A 13 -20.01 -15.17 -25.87
C PRO A 13 -19.08 -16.36 -25.60
N PRO A 14 -18.39 -16.89 -26.63
CA PRO A 14 -17.40 -17.94 -26.46
C PRO A 14 -16.23 -17.41 -25.61
N VAL A 15 -15.88 -18.14 -24.55
CA VAL A 15 -14.63 -17.92 -23.82
C VAL A 15 -13.50 -18.32 -24.77
N ALA A 16 -12.90 -17.32 -25.42
CA ALA A 16 -11.66 -17.49 -26.13
C ALA A 16 -10.56 -17.74 -25.10
N GLU A 17 -10.08 -18.98 -25.08
CA GLU A 17 -8.84 -19.42 -24.45
C GLU A 17 -7.68 -18.59 -25.01
N ALA A 18 -7.33 -17.50 -24.32
CA ALA A 18 -6.13 -16.71 -24.60
C ALA A 18 -4.94 -17.40 -23.93
N SER A 19 -4.55 -18.54 -24.50
CA SER A 19 -3.29 -19.22 -24.24
C SER A 19 -2.16 -18.37 -24.81
N GLY A 20 -1.40 -17.70 -23.93
CA GLY A 20 -0.14 -17.06 -24.30
C GLY A 20 -0.03 -15.57 -23.98
N LEU A 21 -0.19 -15.20 -22.71
CA LEU A 21 0.47 -13.99 -22.21
C LEU A 21 1.86 -14.39 -21.69
N PRO A 22 2.95 -13.72 -22.11
CA PRO A 22 4.28 -13.99 -21.57
C PRO A 22 4.23 -13.76 -20.06
N GLY A 23 4.47 -14.84 -19.32
CA GLY A 23 4.49 -14.83 -17.88
C GLY A 23 5.50 -13.80 -17.40
N PHE A 24 5.03 -12.78 -16.69
CA PHE A 24 5.84 -12.04 -15.76
C PHE A 24 6.17 -12.99 -14.59
N SER A 25 7.14 -13.88 -14.81
CA SER A 25 7.61 -14.81 -13.81
C SER A 25 8.52 -14.06 -12.84
N ALA A 26 7.91 -13.42 -11.85
CA ALA A 26 8.60 -13.01 -10.63
C ALA A 26 8.84 -14.26 -9.75
N SER A 27 9.48 -15.31 -10.28
CA SER A 27 9.78 -16.53 -9.53
C SER A 27 11.15 -16.43 -8.83
N GLY A 28 11.32 -15.37 -8.04
CA GLY A 28 12.28 -15.46 -6.95
C GLY A 28 11.67 -16.35 -5.88
N SER A 29 12.23 -17.55 -5.63
CA SER A 29 11.80 -18.37 -4.50
C SER A 29 11.88 -17.52 -3.21
N PRO A 30 10.89 -17.59 -2.30
CA PRO A 30 10.94 -16.90 -1.00
C PRO A 30 12.28 -17.12 -0.27
N ASP A 31 12.86 -18.31 -0.44
CA ASP A 31 14.15 -18.70 0.15
C ASP A 31 15.32 -17.85 -0.39
N SER A 32 15.28 -17.48 -1.66
CA SER A 32 16.32 -16.66 -2.30
C SER A 32 16.33 -15.22 -1.79
N PHE A 33 15.16 -14.69 -1.41
CA PHE A 33 15.06 -13.38 -0.79
C PHE A 33 15.57 -13.41 0.65
N ALA A 34 15.21 -14.44 1.42
CA ALA A 34 15.69 -14.62 2.79
C ALA A 34 17.22 -14.71 2.85
N GLN A 35 17.84 -15.50 1.96
CA GLN A 35 19.30 -15.60 1.85
C GLN A 35 19.98 -14.26 1.53
N ARG A 36 19.38 -13.44 0.66
CA ARG A 36 19.89 -12.08 0.34
C ARG A 36 19.72 -11.09 1.49
N MET A 37 18.67 -11.26 2.28
CA MET A 37 18.45 -10.43 3.45
C MET A 37 19.45 -10.77 4.56
N GLU A 38 19.77 -12.06 4.73
CA GLU A 38 20.84 -12.52 5.62
C GLU A 38 22.19 -11.96 5.17
N SER A 39 22.54 -12.06 3.88
CA SER A 39 23.79 -11.50 3.39
C SER A 39 23.87 -9.98 3.51
N LEU A 40 22.73 -9.26 3.42
CA LEU A 40 22.68 -7.83 3.72
C LEU A 40 22.91 -7.54 5.20
N LEU A 41 22.39 -8.37 6.12
CA LEU A 41 22.59 -8.21 7.56
C LEU A 41 24.05 -8.39 7.96
N GLU A 42 24.74 -9.33 7.32
CA GLU A 42 26.18 -9.60 7.53
C GLU A 42 27.08 -8.47 7.02
N GLN A 43 26.61 -7.66 6.06
CA GLN A 43 27.36 -6.51 5.56
C GLN A 43 27.43 -5.38 6.58
N GLU A 44 28.57 -4.68 6.63
CA GLU A 44 28.72 -3.47 7.43
C GLU A 44 27.66 -2.42 7.07
N GLY A 45 26.76 -2.12 8.02
CA GLY A 45 25.66 -1.18 7.83
C GLY A 45 24.37 -1.77 7.26
N GLY A 46 24.28 -3.08 7.07
CA GLY A 46 23.05 -3.81 6.74
C GLY A 46 21.88 -3.44 7.64
N GLU A 47 22.06 -3.57 8.94
CA GLU A 47 21.04 -3.22 9.94
C GLU A 47 20.61 -1.76 9.86
N ARG A 48 21.55 -0.84 9.58
CA ARG A 48 21.25 0.60 9.41
C ARG A 48 20.37 0.81 8.19
N LYS A 49 20.67 0.15 7.07
CA LYS A 49 19.83 0.17 5.87
C LYS A 49 18.44 -0.38 6.15
N LEU A 50 18.32 -1.53 6.82
CA LEU A 50 17.01 -2.11 7.16
C LEU A 50 16.19 -1.20 8.07
N LYS A 51 16.79 -0.66 9.13
CA LYS A 51 16.13 0.34 10.00
C LYS A 51 15.66 1.55 9.20
N THR A 52 16.46 2.01 8.24
CA THR A 52 16.12 3.15 7.38
C THR A 52 14.94 2.82 6.48
N VAL A 53 14.96 1.66 5.82
CA VAL A 53 13.86 1.22 4.93
C VAL A 53 12.56 1.07 5.71
N ARG A 54 12.60 0.49 6.92
CA ARG A 54 11.44 0.40 7.81
C ARG A 54 10.88 1.79 8.13
N GLU A 55 11.75 2.73 8.51
CA GLU A 55 11.31 4.08 8.87
C GLU A 55 10.73 4.84 7.67
N GLN A 56 11.34 4.73 6.49
CA GLN A 56 10.80 5.33 5.27
C GLN A 56 9.48 4.70 4.83
N SER A 57 9.33 3.38 5.02
CA SER A 57 8.08 2.67 4.72
C SER A 57 6.94 3.16 5.62
N ARG A 58 7.20 3.35 6.92
CA ARG A 58 6.25 3.94 7.87
C ARG A 58 5.83 5.35 7.46
N LYS A 59 6.82 6.21 7.21
CA LYS A 59 6.58 7.59 6.78
C LYS A 59 5.74 7.65 5.51
N LEU A 60 6.06 6.81 4.53
CA LEU A 60 5.29 6.75 3.28
C LEU A 60 3.83 6.34 3.53
N VAL A 61 3.59 5.33 4.35
CA VAL A 61 2.21 4.90 4.68
C VAL A 61 1.47 5.99 5.46
N ALA A 62 2.12 6.61 6.44
CA ALA A 62 1.51 7.70 7.21
C ALA A 62 1.10 8.87 6.29
N GLU A 63 2.00 9.32 5.42
CA GLU A 63 1.78 10.47 4.55
C GLU A 63 0.83 10.20 3.39
N ALA A 64 0.98 9.06 2.71
CA ALA A 64 0.25 8.77 1.48
C ALA A 64 -1.11 8.10 1.71
N PHE A 65 -1.32 7.49 2.88
CA PHE A 65 -2.55 6.73 3.16
C PHE A 65 -3.33 7.28 4.35
N ILE A 66 -2.70 7.47 5.50
CA ILE A 66 -3.43 7.83 6.73
C ILE A 66 -3.76 9.33 6.76
N ALA A 67 -2.79 10.20 6.49
CA ALA A 67 -2.99 11.65 6.56
C ALA A 67 -4.15 12.15 5.66
N PRO A 68 -4.33 11.67 4.41
CA PRO A 68 -5.47 12.04 3.57
C PRO A 68 -6.83 11.63 4.16
N ILE A 69 -6.90 10.48 4.85
CA ILE A 69 -8.13 10.01 5.51
C ILE A 69 -8.48 10.96 6.66
N LEU A 70 -7.49 11.32 7.50
CA LEU A 70 -7.69 12.26 8.61
C LEU A 70 -8.10 13.66 8.13
N ALA A 71 -7.46 14.13 7.06
CA ALA A 71 -7.85 15.38 6.41
C ALA A 71 -9.30 15.33 5.94
N LYS A 72 -9.73 14.21 5.34
CA LYS A 72 -11.10 14.06 4.89
C LYS A 72 -12.09 14.05 6.05
N VAL A 73 -11.78 13.35 7.14
CA VAL A 73 -12.60 13.33 8.35
C VAL A 73 -12.80 14.75 8.88
N ARG A 74 -11.74 15.56 8.95
CA ARG A 74 -11.85 16.98 9.35
C ARG A 74 -12.74 17.78 8.39
N GLU A 75 -12.55 17.65 7.08
CA GLU A 75 -13.38 18.36 6.09
C GLU A 75 -14.86 18.01 6.19
N THR A 76 -15.17 16.76 6.55
CA THR A 76 -16.56 16.29 6.70
C THR A 76 -17.18 16.63 8.05
N ASN A 77 -16.46 17.26 8.97
CA ASN A 77 -17.00 17.66 10.26
C ASN A 77 -18.01 18.81 10.09
N GLN A 78 -19.29 18.45 9.95
CA GLN A 78 -20.43 19.36 9.84
C GLN A 78 -21.06 19.65 11.22
N ALA A 79 -20.24 19.80 12.26
CA ALA A 79 -20.73 20.21 13.56
C ALA A 79 -21.38 21.60 13.49
N ALA A 80 -22.54 21.75 14.15
CA ALA A 80 -23.21 23.05 14.27
C ALA A 80 -22.40 24.01 15.16
N GLU A 81 -22.49 25.30 14.89
CA GLU A 81 -21.90 26.34 15.75
C GLU A 81 -22.41 26.22 17.20
N PRO A 82 -21.55 26.40 18.23
CA PRO A 82 -20.16 26.91 18.20
C PRO A 82 -19.07 25.81 18.11
N PHE A 83 -19.44 24.56 17.80
CA PHE A 83 -18.53 23.41 17.79
C PHE A 83 -18.05 23.04 16.39
N GLY A 84 -18.30 23.90 15.41
CA GLY A 84 -17.82 23.77 14.03
C GLY A 84 -16.30 23.90 13.95
N THR A 85 -15.73 23.51 12.80
CA THR A 85 -14.27 23.59 12.57
C THR A 85 -13.79 25.04 12.71
N THR A 86 -13.01 25.30 13.75
CA THR A 86 -12.49 26.64 14.05
C THR A 86 -11.35 27.03 13.12
N ASP A 87 -11.05 28.33 12.99
CA ASP A 87 -9.90 28.80 12.20
C ASP A 87 -8.55 28.29 12.73
N VAL A 88 -8.49 27.98 14.03
CA VAL A 88 -7.34 27.32 14.66
C VAL A 88 -7.21 25.90 14.12
N GLU A 89 -8.27 25.09 14.14
CA GLU A 89 -8.25 23.72 13.61
C GLU A 89 -7.93 23.67 12.12
N LYS A 90 -8.34 24.67 11.33
CA LYS A 90 -7.94 24.73 9.90
C LYS A 90 -6.43 24.88 9.73
N ARG A 91 -5.78 25.66 10.61
CA ARG A 91 -4.33 25.93 10.53
C ARG A 91 -3.50 24.82 11.15
N PHE A 92 -3.93 24.29 12.29
CA PHE A 92 -3.18 23.28 13.04
C PHE A 92 -3.60 21.85 12.70
N GLY A 93 -4.74 21.65 12.04
CA GLY A 93 -5.26 20.36 11.62
C GLY A 93 -4.24 19.52 10.86
N PRO A 94 -3.57 20.02 9.82
CA PRO A 94 -2.54 19.26 9.11
C PRO A 94 -1.36 18.81 9.99
N ILE A 95 -0.98 19.62 10.98
CA ILE A 95 0.10 19.27 11.93
C ILE A 95 -0.37 18.15 12.85
N PHE A 96 -1.60 18.26 13.35
CA PHE A 96 -2.22 17.24 14.19
C PHE A 96 -2.42 15.92 13.44
N ASP A 97 -2.96 15.96 12.21
CA ASP A 97 -3.15 14.79 11.36
C ASP A 97 -1.84 14.05 11.15
N ARG A 98 -0.74 14.77 10.91
CA ARG A 98 0.57 14.18 10.72
C ARG A 98 1.04 13.42 11.96
N ALA A 99 0.93 14.03 13.14
CA ALA A 99 1.31 13.39 14.40
C ALA A 99 0.48 12.14 14.68
N VAL A 100 -0.84 12.20 14.40
CA VAL A 100 -1.74 11.05 14.54
C VAL A 100 -1.40 9.96 13.51
N ALA A 101 -1.15 10.33 12.26
CA ALA A 101 -0.77 9.39 11.21
C ALA A 101 0.54 8.65 11.54
N ASP A 102 1.55 9.38 12.02
CA ASP A 102 2.81 8.81 12.49
C ASP A 102 2.57 7.86 13.68
N ALA A 103 1.71 8.24 14.63
CA ALA A 103 1.35 7.38 15.75
C ALA A 103 0.59 6.11 15.34
N MET A 104 -0.23 6.18 14.28
CA MET A 104 -1.00 5.04 13.76
C MET A 104 -0.12 4.01 13.02
N VAL A 105 1.00 4.41 12.42
CA VAL A 105 1.94 3.48 11.75
C VAL A 105 3.04 2.92 12.67
N ARG A 106 3.18 3.46 13.89
CA ARG A 106 4.11 2.96 14.92
C ARG A 106 3.78 1.58 15.53
N PRO A 107 2.53 1.09 15.61
CA PRO A 107 2.24 -0.20 16.19
C PRO A 107 3.01 -1.31 15.48
N ASP A 108 3.44 -2.31 16.23
CA ASP A 108 4.38 -3.34 15.78
C ASP A 108 3.84 -4.23 14.64
N ARG A 109 2.58 -4.06 14.23
CA ARG A 109 1.92 -4.81 13.16
C ARG A 109 0.92 -3.96 12.37
N PHE A 110 1.42 -3.05 11.53
CA PHE A 110 0.62 -2.46 10.47
C PHE A 110 0.94 -3.20 9.16
N PRO A 111 0.11 -4.15 8.69
CA PRO A 111 0.46 -5.04 7.58
C PRO A 111 0.85 -4.31 6.29
N MET A 112 0.30 -3.12 6.07
CA MET A 112 0.65 -2.29 4.91
C MET A 112 2.10 -1.77 4.98
N VAL A 113 2.60 -1.43 6.18
CA VAL A 113 4.00 -1.02 6.36
C VAL A 113 4.91 -2.18 6.00
N GLU A 114 4.60 -3.40 6.45
CA GLU A 114 5.38 -4.61 6.13
C GLU A 114 5.39 -4.91 4.63
N ALA A 115 4.24 -4.72 3.95
CA ALA A 115 4.12 -4.90 2.51
C ALA A 115 4.97 -3.88 1.74
N VAL A 116 4.95 -2.61 2.17
CA VAL A 116 5.74 -1.53 1.59
C VAL A 116 7.24 -1.74 1.86
N GLU A 117 7.62 -2.10 3.08
CA GLU A 117 9.00 -2.43 3.48
C GLU A 117 9.55 -3.54 2.60
N ARG A 118 8.81 -4.65 2.47
CA ARG A 118 9.19 -5.77 1.59
C ARG A 118 9.29 -5.34 0.14
N SER A 119 8.40 -4.46 -0.33
CA SER A 119 8.46 -3.93 -1.69
C SER A 119 9.68 -3.02 -1.91
N MET A 120 10.06 -2.19 -0.94
CA MET A 120 11.23 -1.33 -1.01
C MET A 120 12.51 -2.15 -1.01
N LEU A 121 12.63 -3.14 -0.11
CA LEU A 121 13.78 -4.04 -0.03
C LEU A 121 14.00 -4.79 -1.35
N ARG A 122 12.94 -5.33 -1.95
CA ARG A 122 13.04 -6.02 -3.26
C ARG A 122 13.52 -5.12 -4.39
N LYS A 123 13.21 -3.82 -4.36
CA LYS A 123 13.65 -2.85 -5.38
C LYS A 123 15.10 -2.40 -5.17
N MET A 124 15.55 -2.36 -3.92
CA MET A 124 16.93 -1.96 -3.56
C MET A 124 17.93 -3.09 -3.76
N MET A 125 17.50 -4.35 -3.67
CA MET A 125 18.32 -5.50 -4.01
C MET A 125 18.49 -5.56 -5.54
N PRO A 126 19.73 -5.52 -6.06
CA PRO A 126 19.98 -5.68 -7.49
C PRO A 126 19.37 -6.99 -8.00
N GLN A 127 18.48 -6.87 -8.97
CA GLN A 127 18.10 -7.98 -9.84
C GLN A 127 19.25 -8.12 -10.83
N GLU A 128 20.32 -8.83 -10.47
CA GLU A 128 21.27 -9.33 -11.46
C GLU A 128 20.51 -10.34 -12.33
N GLY A 129 19.84 -9.79 -13.34
CA GLY A 129 19.30 -10.56 -14.44
C GLY A 129 20.48 -11.21 -15.15
N ILE A 130 20.49 -12.53 -15.08
CA ILE A 130 21.06 -13.48 -16.02
C ILE A 130 21.27 -12.79 -17.39
N SER A 131 22.52 -12.43 -17.71
CA SER A 131 22.93 -12.21 -19.09
C SER A 131 22.84 -13.55 -19.80
N ALA A 132 21.90 -13.65 -20.75
CA ALA A 132 21.97 -14.60 -21.84
C ALA A 132 23.02 -14.12 -22.86
#